data_AF-A0A1M6L0S5-F1
#
_entry.id   AF-A0A1M6L0S5-F1
#
_cell.length_a   1.000
_cell.length_b   1.000
_cell.length_c   1.000
_cell.angle_alpha   90.00
_cell.angle_beta   90.00
_cell.angle_gamma   90.00
#
_symmetry.space_group_name_H-M   'P 1'
#
loop_
_entity.id
_entity.type
_entity.pdbx_description
1 polymer ?
#
loop_
_entity_poly.entity_id
_entity_poly.type
_entity_poly.pdbx_seq_one_letter_code
_entity_poly.pdbx_strand_id
1 'polypeptide(L)'
;MLVAKKKYHYDYNIDKNFKLNSDKPESNKKASKNTRKDTIRKVNAIVYVLLVSLIFFLILYRHAHISETKYRINVLNRQINKLERELQDLKAEFDRKTRSEIIEQKAIKELHMQYPQYSQIVFLTVDDNLDLSSTDEKNINAKLDQKDKQSNKKFSYLKKTLKKLYSLLD
;
A
#
# COMPACT_ATOMS: atom_id res chain seq x y z
N MET A 1 11.09 44.41 -73.28
CA MET A 1 11.74 43.21 -72.73
C MET A 1 10.69 42.11 -72.69
N LEU A 2 10.77 41.12 -73.58
CA LEU A 2 9.83 39.99 -73.61
C LEU A 2 10.37 38.92 -72.67
N VAL A 3 9.65 38.62 -71.58
CA VAL A 3 10.00 37.55 -70.65
C VAL A 3 8.99 36.43 -70.81
N ALA A 4 9.46 35.27 -71.26
CA ALA A 4 8.64 34.08 -71.44
C ALA A 4 8.20 33.53 -70.06
N LYS A 5 6.89 33.35 -69.86
CA LYS A 5 6.33 32.77 -68.65
C LYS A 5 6.37 31.24 -68.76
N LYS A 6 7.15 30.60 -67.88
CA LYS A 6 7.30 29.14 -67.79
C LYS A 6 5.98 28.49 -67.37
N LYS A 7 5.55 27.44 -68.07
CA LYS A 7 4.37 26.63 -67.69
C LYS A 7 4.76 25.65 -66.59
N TYR A 8 4.11 25.75 -65.44
CA TYR A 8 4.17 24.74 -64.38
C TYR A 8 2.97 23.81 -64.54
N HIS A 9 3.22 22.50 -64.51
CA HIS A 9 2.17 21.49 -64.35
C HIS A 9 2.01 21.24 -62.86
N TYR A 10 0.93 21.76 -62.27
CA TYR A 10 0.48 21.36 -60.95
C TYR A 10 -0.58 20.28 -61.13
N ASP A 11 -0.25 19.05 -60.75
CA ASP A 11 -1.25 18.00 -60.53
C ASP A 11 -1.95 18.29 -59.21
N TYR A 12 -3.06 19.02 -59.29
CA TYR A 12 -3.96 19.21 -58.17
C TYR A 12 -5.19 18.34 -58.42
N ASN A 13 -5.21 17.17 -57.78
CA ASN A 13 -6.41 16.34 -57.66
C ASN A 13 -7.42 17.09 -56.77
N ILE A 14 -8.23 17.95 -57.39
CA ILE A 14 -9.45 18.48 -56.77
C ILE A 14 -10.51 17.41 -56.90
N ASP A 15 -10.82 16.83 -55.76
CA ASP A 15 -11.97 15.98 -55.56
C ASP A 15 -13.23 16.67 -56.14
N LYS A 16 -13.90 15.98 -57.06
CA LYS A 16 -15.14 16.45 -57.69
C LYS A 16 -16.10 16.83 -56.57
N ASN A 17 -16.54 18.09 -56.54
CA ASN A 17 -17.91 18.54 -56.20
C ASN A 17 -17.97 20.03 -55.78
N PHE A 18 -17.15 20.94 -56.35
CA PHE A 18 -17.42 22.38 -56.24
C PHE A 18 -18.45 22.79 -57.31
N LYS A 19 -19.75 22.67 -56.97
CA LYS A 19 -20.84 23.20 -57.80
C LYS A 19 -20.94 24.72 -57.57
N LEU A 20 -20.64 25.48 -58.62
CA LEU A 20 -20.90 26.91 -58.73
C LEU A 20 -22.42 27.14 -58.70
N ASN A 21 -22.87 28.04 -57.83
CA ASN A 21 -24.26 28.48 -57.73
C ASN A 21 -24.65 29.23 -59.01
N SER A 22 -25.72 28.79 -59.66
CA SER A 22 -26.45 29.59 -60.66
C SER A 22 -27.89 29.75 -60.16
N ASP A 23 -28.29 30.99 -59.98
CA ASP A 23 -29.63 31.40 -59.55
C ASP A 23 -30.72 30.92 -60.50
N LYS A 24 -31.75 30.28 -59.92
CA LYS A 24 -33.15 30.42 -60.37
C LYS A 24 -34.12 30.01 -59.25
N PRO A 25 -35.17 30.80 -58.97
CA PRO A 25 -36.17 30.46 -57.98
C PRO A 25 -37.28 29.63 -58.64
N GLU A 26 -37.66 28.51 -58.03
CA GLU A 26 -39.09 28.20 -57.82
C GLU A 26 -39.32 26.86 -57.12
N SER A 27 -40.22 26.95 -56.14
CA SER A 27 -41.24 25.96 -55.78
C SER A 27 -40.80 24.59 -55.27
N ASN A 28 -41.08 24.41 -53.97
CA ASN A 28 -41.88 23.33 -53.38
C ASN A 28 -41.26 22.83 -52.08
N LYS A 29 -41.65 23.49 -50.99
CA LYS A 29 -41.47 23.00 -49.63
C LYS A 29 -42.28 21.71 -49.45
N LYS A 30 -41.66 20.56 -49.72
CA LYS A 30 -42.05 19.27 -49.13
C LYS A 30 -40.97 18.84 -48.14
N ALA A 31 -40.82 19.61 -47.07
CA ALA A 31 -40.02 19.23 -45.93
C ALA A 31 -40.96 18.83 -44.79
N SER A 32 -41.31 17.56 -44.69
CA SER A 32 -41.79 16.98 -43.43
C SER A 32 -41.88 15.48 -43.56
N LYS A 33 -40.85 14.78 -43.06
CA LYS A 33 -40.93 13.41 -42.50
C LYS A 33 -39.58 12.84 -42.03
N ASN A 34 -38.45 13.51 -42.30
CA ASN A 34 -37.13 12.95 -41.96
C ASN A 34 -36.48 13.47 -40.66
N THR A 35 -37.08 14.46 -39.98
CA THR A 35 -36.51 15.06 -38.75
C THR A 35 -36.37 14.07 -37.60
N ARG A 36 -37.20 13.02 -37.56
CA ARG A 36 -37.18 11.99 -36.51
C ARG A 36 -35.91 11.14 -36.56
N LYS A 37 -35.34 10.90 -37.75
CA LYS A 37 -34.10 10.11 -37.89
C LYS A 37 -32.87 10.91 -37.44
N ASP A 38 -32.87 12.21 -37.69
CA ASP A 38 -31.77 13.09 -37.27
C ASP A 38 -31.75 13.33 -35.76
N THR A 39 -32.93 13.42 -35.12
CA THR A 39 -33.00 13.47 -33.65
C THR A 39 -32.54 12.17 -32.99
N ILE A 40 -32.89 11.01 -33.56
CA ILE A 40 -32.43 9.71 -33.03
C ILE A 40 -30.91 9.56 -33.14
N ARG A 41 -30.32 10.01 -34.25
CA ARG A 41 -28.85 10.02 -34.41
C ARG A 41 -28.15 10.90 -33.36
N LYS A 42 -28.70 12.09 -33.07
CA LYS A 42 -28.17 12.99 -32.03
C LYS A 42 -28.29 12.40 -30.62
N VAL A 43 -29.42 11.77 -30.31
CA VAL A 43 -29.62 11.08 -29.02
C VAL A 43 -28.65 9.91 -28.86
N ASN A 44 -28.46 9.10 -29.90
CA ASN A 44 -27.50 8.01 -29.87
C ASN A 44 -26.07 8.51 -29.63
N ALA A 45 -25.66 9.61 -30.26
CA ALA A 45 -24.36 10.22 -30.01
C ALA A 45 -24.17 10.64 -28.54
N ILE A 46 -25.20 11.25 -27.93
CA ILE A 46 -25.18 11.62 -26.51
C ILE A 46 -25.08 10.38 -25.61
N VAL A 47 -25.82 9.31 -25.93
CA VAL A 47 -25.75 8.04 -25.18
C VAL A 47 -24.35 7.44 -25.25
N TYR A 48 -23.70 7.44 -26.42
CA TYR A 48 -22.32 6.97 -26.53
C TYR A 48 -21.34 7.80 -25.69
N VAL A 49 -21.47 9.13 -25.70
CA VAL A 49 -20.62 10.01 -24.87
C VAL A 49 -20.83 9.73 -23.38
N LEU A 50 -22.08 9.52 -22.94
CA LEU A 50 -22.39 9.16 -21.56
C LEU A 50 -21.81 7.80 -21.19
N LEU A 51 -21.88 6.82 -22.09
CA LEU A 51 -21.36 5.47 -21.85
C LEU A 51 -19.84 5.48 -21.71
N VAL A 52 -19.14 6.21 -22.59
CA VAL A 52 -17.68 6.41 -22.48
C VAL A 52 -17.33 7.16 -21.19
N SER A 53 -18.06 8.23 -20.86
CA SER A 53 -17.84 8.99 -19.64
C SER A 53 -18.01 8.11 -18.38
N LEU A 54 -19.02 7.24 -18.35
CA LEU A 54 -19.25 6.32 -17.25
C LEU A 54 -18.05 5.36 -17.04
N ILE A 55 -17.47 4.87 -18.12
CA ILE A 55 -16.27 4.00 -18.07
C ILE A 55 -15.09 4.75 -17.44
N PHE A 56 -14.86 6.00 -17.84
CA PHE A 56 -13.80 6.84 -17.24
C PHE A 56 -14.05 7.09 -15.76
N PHE A 57 -15.29 7.38 -15.35
CA PHE A 57 -15.63 7.56 -13.94
C PHE A 57 -15.40 6.27 -13.12
N LEU A 58 -15.73 5.09 -13.66
CA LEU A 58 -15.46 3.81 -12.99
C LEU A 58 -13.96 3.57 -12.76
N ILE A 59 -13.15 3.90 -13.75
CA ILE A 59 -11.68 3.80 -13.66
C ILE A 59 -11.17 4.75 -12.56
N LEU A 60 -11.60 6.00 -12.57
CA LEU A 60 -11.23 6.99 -11.55
C LEU A 60 -11.66 6.57 -10.14
N TYR A 61 -12.88 6.04 -9.98
CA TYR A 61 -13.38 5.56 -8.70
C TYR A 61 -12.52 4.41 -8.14
N ARG A 62 -12.16 3.45 -8.98
CA ARG A 62 -11.21 2.38 -8.59
C ARG A 62 -9.84 2.94 -8.21
N HIS A 63 -9.33 3.90 -8.98
CA HIS A 63 -8.06 4.54 -8.68
C HIS A 63 -8.08 5.34 -7.37
N ALA A 64 -9.19 6.00 -7.04
CA ALA A 64 -9.35 6.70 -5.77
C ALA A 64 -9.24 5.73 -4.59
N HIS A 65 -9.93 4.58 -4.65
CA HIS A 65 -9.86 3.56 -3.61
C HIS A 65 -8.46 2.95 -3.48
N ILE A 66 -7.76 2.74 -4.61
CA ILE A 66 -6.37 2.26 -4.60
C ILE A 66 -5.45 3.31 -3.97
N SER A 67 -5.63 4.59 -4.30
CA SER A 67 -4.84 5.69 -3.77
C SER A 67 -5.02 5.83 -2.25
N GLU A 68 -6.25 5.72 -1.77
CA GLU A 68 -6.56 5.74 -0.35
C GLU A 68 -5.89 4.58 0.39
N THR A 69 -5.99 3.35 -0.12
CA THR A 69 -5.30 2.20 0.45
C THR A 69 -3.78 2.39 0.46
N LYS A 70 -3.19 2.88 -0.65
CA LYS A 70 -1.76 3.19 -0.72
C LYS A 70 -1.35 4.25 0.30
N TYR A 71 -2.17 5.27 0.49
CA TYR A 71 -1.93 6.31 1.49
C TYR A 71 -1.93 5.71 2.90
N ARG A 72 -2.93 4.89 3.25
CA ARG A 72 -2.98 4.19 4.54
C ARG A 72 -1.75 3.30 4.77
N ILE A 73 -1.32 2.55 3.75
CA ILE A 73 -0.10 1.73 3.82
C ILE A 73 1.12 2.61 4.10
N ASN A 74 1.26 3.74 3.40
CA ASN A 74 2.39 4.64 3.61
C ASN A 74 2.39 5.25 5.02
N VAL A 75 1.23 5.67 5.52
CA VAL A 75 1.08 6.14 6.90
C VAL A 75 1.50 5.07 7.90
N LEU A 76 1.04 3.82 7.71
CA LEU A 76 1.38 2.72 8.60
C LEU A 76 2.87 2.39 8.56
N ASN A 77 3.49 2.38 7.38
CA ASN A 77 4.94 2.20 7.23
C ASN A 77 5.72 3.32 7.93
N ARG A 78 5.27 4.58 7.85
CA ARG A 78 5.89 5.69 8.58
C ARG A 78 5.79 5.50 10.09
N GLN A 79 4.66 5.00 10.59
CA GLN A 79 4.49 4.70 12.02
C GLN A 79 5.43 3.59 12.47
N ILE A 80 5.56 2.51 11.68
CA ILE A 80 6.52 1.42 11.96
C ILE A 80 7.94 1.96 12.02
N ASN A 81 8.38 2.71 11.00
CA ASN A 81 9.72 3.30 10.98
C ASN A 81 9.97 4.25 12.16
N LYS A 82 8.94 5.00 12.58
CA LYS A 82 9.04 5.87 13.76
C LYS A 82 9.24 5.03 15.02
N LEU A 83 8.45 3.98 15.20
CA LEU A 83 8.53 3.11 16.37
C LEU A 83 9.85 2.34 16.43
N GLU A 84 10.39 1.90 15.29
CA GLU A 84 11.71 1.27 15.22
C GLU A 84 12.82 2.23 15.64
N ARG A 85 12.75 3.49 15.22
CA ARG A 85 13.69 4.53 15.67
C ARG A 85 13.58 4.78 17.17
N GLU A 86 12.37 4.92 17.69
CA GLU A 86 12.14 5.08 19.13
C GLU A 86 12.70 3.89 19.93
N LEU A 87 12.53 2.66 19.43
CA LEU A 87 13.12 1.47 20.03
C LEU A 87 14.65 1.51 19.98
N GLN A 88 15.23 1.87 18.84
CA GLN A 88 16.67 1.98 18.69
C GLN A 88 17.27 3.04 19.62
N ASP A 89 16.63 4.20 19.74
CA ASP A 89 17.03 5.27 20.65
C ASP A 89 16.94 4.82 22.11
N LEU A 90 15.82 4.19 22.49
CA LEU A 90 15.63 3.66 23.84
C LEU A 90 16.65 2.55 24.16
N LYS A 91 16.96 1.69 23.20
CA LYS A 91 17.99 0.66 23.34
C LYS A 91 19.37 1.29 23.50
N ALA A 92 19.69 2.31 22.72
CA ALA A 92 20.95 3.03 22.86
C ALA A 92 21.05 3.72 24.23
N GLU A 93 19.97 4.28 24.75
CA GLU A 93 19.91 4.84 26.10
C GLU A 93 20.07 3.76 27.17
N PHE A 94 19.41 2.61 27.02
CA PHE A 94 19.55 1.46 27.91
C PHE A 94 20.98 0.94 27.93
N ASP A 95 21.59 0.75 26.76
CA ASP A 95 22.98 0.32 26.62
C ASP A 95 23.94 1.35 27.22
N ARG A 96 23.64 2.66 27.11
CA ARG A 96 24.40 3.70 27.82
C ARG A 96 24.28 3.56 29.33
N LYS A 97 23.08 3.36 29.87
CA LYS A 97 22.90 3.24 31.34
C LYS A 97 23.45 1.94 31.92
N THR A 98 23.47 0.85 31.13
CA THR A 98 23.96 -0.47 31.57
C THR A 98 25.44 -0.70 31.26
N ARG A 99 26.09 0.19 30.50
CA ARG A 99 27.54 0.14 30.28
C ARG A 99 28.28 0.19 31.63
N SER A 100 29.05 -0.85 31.88
CA SER A 100 29.80 -1.04 33.13
C SER A 100 30.69 0.16 33.48
N GLU A 101 31.29 0.81 32.47
CA GLU A 101 32.09 2.03 32.65
C GLU A 101 31.29 3.21 33.23
N ILE A 102 30.03 3.37 32.81
CA ILE A 102 29.15 4.43 33.33
C ILE A 102 28.70 4.09 34.76
N ILE A 103 28.40 2.82 35.01
CA ILE A 103 28.07 2.33 36.36
C ILE A 103 29.25 2.53 37.31
N GLU A 104 30.46 2.18 36.88
CA GLU A 104 31.70 2.35 37.63
C GLU A 104 31.98 3.82 37.93
N GLN A 105 31.89 4.71 36.92
CA GLN A 105 32.08 6.14 37.15
C GLN A 105 31.06 6.69 38.14
N LYS A 106 29.79 6.27 38.05
CA LYS A 106 28.75 6.71 38.98
C LYS A 106 29.01 6.18 40.40
N ALA A 107 29.39 4.91 40.52
CA ALA A 107 29.75 4.28 41.79
C ALA A 107 30.92 5.00 42.47
N ILE A 108 31.98 5.31 41.73
CA ILE A 108 33.17 5.96 42.29
C ILE A 108 32.91 7.45 42.58
N LYS A 109 32.29 8.18 41.65
CA LYS A 109 32.14 9.64 41.76
C LYS A 109 30.98 10.08 42.64
N GLU A 110 29.82 9.43 42.52
CA GLU A 110 28.61 9.84 43.25
C GLU A 110 28.40 9.04 44.54
N LEU A 111 28.70 7.73 44.51
CA LEU A 111 28.51 6.84 45.66
C LEU A 111 29.78 6.64 46.49
N HIS A 112 30.90 7.26 46.08
CA HIS A 112 32.21 7.14 46.74
C HIS A 112 32.65 5.69 46.96
N MET A 113 32.23 4.78 46.08
CA MET A 113 32.66 3.39 46.11
C MET A 113 34.13 3.29 45.70
N GLN A 114 34.84 2.38 46.33
CA GLN A 114 36.24 2.05 46.04
C GLN A 114 36.34 0.59 45.62
N TYR A 115 37.29 0.29 44.73
CA TYR A 115 37.59 -1.09 44.40
C TYR A 115 38.07 -1.85 45.65
N PRO A 116 37.61 -3.09 45.87
CA PRO A 116 38.07 -3.89 46.99
C PRO A 116 39.56 -4.19 46.85
N GLN A 117 40.28 -4.13 47.96
CA GLN A 117 41.66 -4.59 48.02
C GLN A 117 41.70 -6.13 47.98
N TYR A 118 42.81 -6.70 47.51
CA TYR A 118 42.99 -8.16 47.46
C TYR A 118 42.75 -8.85 48.81
N SER A 119 43.05 -8.19 49.92
CA SER A 119 42.81 -8.70 51.28
C SER A 119 41.33 -8.79 51.67
N GLN A 120 40.44 -8.10 50.94
CA GLN A 120 38.99 -8.06 51.20
C GLN A 120 38.22 -9.06 50.34
N ILE A 121 38.87 -9.75 49.41
CA ILE A 121 38.26 -10.72 48.50
C ILE A 121 38.30 -12.12 49.15
N VAL A 122 37.13 -12.71 49.40
CA VAL A 122 36.99 -14.06 49.95
C VAL A 122 36.35 -14.96 48.90
N PHE A 123 37.05 -16.03 48.53
CA PHE A 123 36.53 -17.04 47.61
C PHE A 123 35.80 -18.12 48.40
N LEU A 124 34.52 -18.31 48.12
CA LEU A 124 33.70 -19.36 48.71
C LEU A 124 33.77 -20.60 47.81
N THR A 125 34.19 -21.73 48.37
CA THR A 125 34.05 -23.03 47.71
C THR A 125 32.66 -23.56 48.03
N VAL A 126 31.86 -23.74 46.98
CA VAL A 126 30.51 -24.31 47.10
C VAL A 126 30.63 -25.81 46.85
N ASP A 127 30.23 -26.64 47.82
CA ASP A 127 30.13 -28.08 47.62
C ASP A 127 29.07 -28.40 46.56
N ASP A 128 29.34 -29.40 45.72
CA ASP A 128 28.47 -29.85 44.60
C ASP A 128 27.04 -30.25 45.02
N ASN A 129 26.78 -30.34 46.34
CA ASN A 129 25.48 -30.67 46.92
C ASN A 129 24.62 -29.44 47.26
N LEU A 130 25.05 -28.20 46.95
CA LEU A 130 24.22 -27.02 47.11
C LEU A 130 23.18 -26.93 45.98
N ASP A 131 21.97 -27.35 46.29
CA ASP A 131 20.82 -27.22 45.40
C ASP A 131 20.34 -25.75 45.36
N LEU A 132 21.02 -24.93 44.55
CA LEU A 132 20.70 -23.52 44.28
C LEU A 132 19.45 -23.34 43.38
N SER A 133 18.67 -24.40 43.18
CA SER A 133 17.49 -24.42 42.30
C SER A 133 16.16 -24.25 43.06
N SER A 134 16.11 -23.32 44.01
CA SER A 134 14.85 -22.92 44.66
C SER A 134 14.50 -21.47 44.36
N THR A 135 13.70 -21.25 43.30
CA THR A 135 12.28 -20.80 43.46
C THR A 135 11.61 -20.33 42.15
N ASP A 136 12.31 -19.89 41.10
CA ASP A 136 11.61 -19.12 40.04
C ASP A 136 11.37 -19.80 38.67
N GLU A 137 12.11 -20.84 38.28
CA GLU A 137 12.03 -21.36 36.90
C GLU A 137 10.80 -22.26 36.62
N LYS A 138 10.21 -22.90 37.63
CA LYS A 138 9.05 -23.81 37.44
C LYS A 138 7.77 -23.07 37.04
N ASN A 139 7.63 -21.78 37.34
CA ASN A 139 6.42 -20.99 37.05
C ASN A 139 6.32 -20.47 35.60
N ILE A 140 7.45 -20.36 34.87
CA ILE A 140 7.46 -19.80 33.51
C ILE A 140 7.07 -20.87 32.48
N ASN A 141 7.58 -22.10 32.62
CA ASN A 141 7.35 -23.19 31.68
C ASN A 141 5.91 -23.73 31.70
N ALA A 142 5.24 -23.69 32.86
CA ALA A 142 3.84 -24.12 32.99
C ALA A 142 2.84 -23.23 32.23
N LYS A 143 3.17 -21.96 31.97
CA LYS A 143 2.30 -21.02 31.22
C LYS A 143 2.47 -21.11 29.70
N LEU A 144 3.64 -21.53 29.21
CA LEU A 144 3.91 -21.70 27.78
C LEU A 144 3.18 -22.94 27.23
N ASP A 145 3.20 -24.05 27.98
CA ASP A 145 2.57 -25.31 27.57
C ASP A 145 1.03 -25.26 27.50
N GLN A 146 0.38 -24.41 28.29
CA GLN A 146 -1.08 -24.25 28.23
C GLN A 146 -1.52 -23.46 26.99
N LYS A 147 -0.71 -22.52 26.50
CA LYS A 147 -1.05 -21.66 25.35
C LYS A 147 -0.97 -22.42 24.03
N ASP A 148 0.01 -23.32 23.89
CA ASP A 148 0.22 -24.11 22.68
C ASP A 148 -0.77 -25.28 22.53
N LYS A 149 -1.33 -25.80 23.64
CA LYS A 149 -2.42 -26.78 23.58
C LYS A 149 -3.76 -26.18 23.14
N GLN A 150 -4.01 -24.89 23.42
CA GLN A 150 -5.28 -24.23 23.07
C GLN A 150 -5.32 -23.75 21.61
N SER A 151 -4.19 -23.29 21.06
CA SER A 151 -4.07 -22.86 19.66
C SER A 151 -4.24 -24.03 18.67
N ASN A 152 -3.61 -25.17 18.96
CA ASN A 152 -3.68 -26.39 18.14
C ASN A 152 -5.09 -27.00 18.09
N LYS A 153 -5.87 -26.92 19.19
CA LYS A 153 -7.28 -27.35 19.18
C LYS A 153 -8.12 -26.51 18.22
N LYS A 154 -7.97 -25.18 18.22
CA LYS A 154 -8.73 -24.28 17.32
C LYS A 154 -8.41 -24.52 15.85
N PHE A 155 -7.14 -24.77 15.51
CA PHE A 155 -6.71 -25.07 14.14
C PHE A 155 -7.26 -26.41 13.63
N SER A 156 -7.39 -27.41 14.52
CA SER A 156 -8.00 -28.71 14.20
C SER A 156 -9.48 -28.61 13.82
N TYR A 157 -10.27 -27.81 14.55
CA TYR A 157 -11.67 -27.58 14.21
C TYR A 157 -11.83 -26.86 12.87
N LEU A 158 -11.01 -25.84 12.61
CA LEU A 158 -11.04 -25.09 11.35
C LEU A 158 -10.69 -25.99 10.14
N LYS A 159 -9.71 -26.89 10.31
CA LYS A 159 -9.35 -27.85 9.27
C LYS A 159 -10.49 -28.84 8.97
N LYS A 160 -11.24 -29.28 9.99
CA LYS A 160 -12.40 -30.15 9.81
C LYS A 160 -13.56 -29.44 9.09
N THR A 161 -13.83 -28.18 9.42
CA THR A 161 -14.88 -27.39 8.75
C THR A 161 -14.55 -27.09 7.30
N LEU A 162 -13.28 -26.75 7.01
CA LEU A 162 -12.83 -26.52 5.64
C LEU A 162 -12.93 -27.79 4.78
N LYS A 163 -12.54 -28.94 5.34
CA LYS A 163 -12.69 -30.24 4.65
C LYS A 163 -14.16 -30.57 4.34
N LYS A 164 -15.07 -30.23 5.27
CA LYS A 164 -16.51 -30.47 5.10
C LYS A 164 -17.17 -29.54 4.07
N LEU A 165 -16.66 -28.31 3.93
CA LEU A 165 -17.13 -27.38 2.90
C LEU A 165 -16.65 -27.80 1.51
N TYR A 166 -15.41 -28.28 1.39
CA TYR A 166 -14.88 -28.77 0.12
C TYR A 166 -15.69 -29.97 -0.40
N SER A 167 -16.08 -30.90 0.49
CA SER A 167 -16.90 -32.06 0.13
C SER A 167 -18.38 -31.77 -0.17
N LEU A 168 -18.80 -30.51 -0.11
CA LEU A 168 -20.15 -30.06 -0.49
C LEU A 168 -20.15 -29.25 -1.79
N LEU A 169 -18.97 -28.86 -2.27
CA LEU A 169 -18.76 -28.19 -3.55
C LEU A 169 -18.32 -29.14 -4.66
N ASP A 170 -18.00 -30.39 -4.30
CA ASP A 170 -17.79 -31.56 -5.17
C ASP A 170 -19.04 -32.44 -5.08
#